data_AF-K5XDL5-F1
#
_entry.id   AF-K5XDL5-F1
#
_cell.length_a   1.000
_cell.length_b   1.000
_cell.length_c   1.000
_cell.angle_alpha   90.00
_cell.angle_beta   90.00
_cell.angle_gamma   90.00
#
_symmetry.space_group_name_H-M   'P 1'
#
loop_
_entity.id
_entity.type
_entity.pdbx_description
1 polymer ?
#
loop_
_entity_poly.entity_id
_entity_poly.type
_entity_poly.pdbx_seq_one_letter_code
_entity_poly.pdbx_strand_id
1 'polypeptide(L)'
;MVSFVLATPPSALFPHRHPHHSLETRAFILSNNTLTGNLTAVDPTTRQAIPQGPATDGSGNGFDVPAIIWMVFSLVVGFPLALFGIRGWRLTTGFGIGLAAAVASWASFINTTGVTGIPDIFLILVVLGFFITGTIFGCFEIGRIAGMVCLGMMGGMSLGVRITLLREGLIFGVGEDGNGAGYILSWAMIAVLGVLGGLWITLAKFQRSGMLFACAATGTFLVALGIDLSVNKQSGMSRGLIFLFDRNKSHIVDVITKSYHPSIQTQVILGISLGLMYVRFLSLIINN
;
A
#
# COMPACT_ATOMS: atom_id res chain seq x y z
N MET A 1 -1.39 69.42 -23.59
CA MET A 1 -1.19 68.38 -22.57
C MET A 1 -1.27 67.04 -23.27
N VAL A 2 -0.12 66.42 -23.53
CA VAL A 2 0.03 65.18 -24.31
C VAL A 2 0.32 64.05 -23.34
N SER A 3 -0.54 63.04 -23.36
CA SER A 3 -0.44 61.81 -22.56
C SER A 3 0.66 60.90 -23.11
N PHE A 4 1.63 60.53 -22.28
CA PHE A 4 2.58 59.46 -22.59
C PHE A 4 2.02 58.13 -22.10
N VAL A 5 1.63 57.27 -23.05
CA VAL A 5 1.41 55.84 -22.81
C VAL A 5 2.76 55.15 -22.90
N LEU A 6 3.26 54.63 -21.79
CA LEU A 6 4.42 53.74 -21.76
C LEU A 6 3.98 52.34 -22.17
N ALA A 7 4.41 51.92 -23.35
CA ALA A 7 4.22 50.57 -23.87
C ALA A 7 4.94 49.55 -22.98
N THR A 8 4.21 48.50 -22.58
CA THR A 8 4.76 47.31 -21.94
C THR A 8 5.60 46.50 -22.93
N PRO A 9 6.76 45.95 -22.54
CA PRO A 9 7.50 45.02 -23.39
C PRO A 9 6.74 43.68 -23.51
N PRO A 10 6.81 43.01 -24.66
CA PRO A 10 6.22 41.69 -24.83
C PRO A 10 7.16 40.65 -24.18
N SER A 11 6.87 40.27 -22.93
CA SER A 11 7.46 39.08 -22.33
C SER A 11 6.87 37.85 -23.02
N ALA A 12 7.72 37.28 -23.88
CA ALA A 12 7.53 36.05 -24.63
C ALA A 12 6.87 34.93 -23.81
N LEU A 13 5.78 34.39 -24.38
CA LEU A 13 5.62 32.97 -24.73
C LEU A 13 6.51 31.99 -23.94
N PHE A 14 6.18 31.76 -22.68
CA PHE A 14 6.43 30.46 -22.05
C PHE A 14 5.08 29.78 -21.89
N PRO A 15 4.86 28.59 -22.50
CA PRO A 15 3.66 27.82 -22.21
C PRO A 15 3.61 27.56 -20.70
N HIS A 16 2.40 27.62 -20.13
CA HIS A 16 2.12 27.17 -18.77
C HIS A 16 2.99 25.94 -18.47
N ARG A 17 4.00 26.09 -17.61
CA ARG A 17 4.54 24.92 -16.92
C ARG A 17 3.35 24.33 -16.21
N HIS A 18 2.84 23.21 -16.70
CA HIS A 18 2.04 22.31 -15.88
C HIS A 18 2.80 22.21 -14.55
N PRO A 19 2.16 22.44 -13.40
CA PRO A 19 2.81 22.23 -12.13
C PRO A 19 3.35 20.81 -12.17
N HIS A 20 4.67 20.69 -12.25
CA HIS A 20 5.33 19.41 -12.13
C HIS A 20 4.77 18.81 -10.84
N HIS A 21 4.34 17.56 -10.88
CA HIS A 21 3.92 16.80 -9.71
C HIS A 21 5.13 16.68 -8.77
N SER A 22 5.46 17.77 -8.07
CA SER A 22 6.30 17.71 -6.90
C SER A 22 5.50 16.91 -5.88
N LEU A 23 6.18 15.98 -5.22
CA LEU A 23 5.68 15.32 -4.03
C LEU A 23 5.61 16.38 -2.93
N GLU A 24 4.65 17.31 -3.01
CA GLU A 24 4.45 18.33 -2.00
C GLU A 24 4.11 17.65 -0.69
N THR A 25 4.85 18.02 0.36
CA THR A 25 4.44 17.79 1.74
C THR A 25 2.97 18.18 1.86
N ARG A 26 2.13 17.27 2.40
CA ARG A 26 0.69 17.52 2.62
C ARG A 26 0.49 18.69 3.58
N ALA A 27 0.58 19.91 3.08
CA ALA A 27 0.22 21.11 3.80
C ALA A 27 -1.26 21.38 3.51
N PHE A 28 -2.10 21.26 4.52
CA PHE A 28 -3.53 21.54 4.46
C PHE A 28 -3.99 22.06 5.81
N ILE A 29 -5.08 22.81 5.80
CA ILE A 29 -5.75 23.28 7.01
C ILE A 29 -7.12 22.60 7.03
N LEU A 30 -7.44 21.91 8.12
CA LEU A 30 -8.79 21.43 8.35
C LEU A 30 -9.65 22.62 8.80
N SER A 31 -10.69 22.89 8.04
CA SER A 31 -11.67 23.93 8.35
C SER A 31 -13.05 23.30 8.46
N ASN A 32 -13.77 23.62 9.52
CA ASN A 32 -15.17 23.26 9.63
C ASN A 32 -15.98 24.19 8.74
N ASN A 33 -16.67 23.64 7.75
CA ASN A 33 -17.55 24.43 6.91
C ASN A 33 -18.76 24.87 7.74
N THR A 34 -18.79 26.15 8.12
CA THR A 34 -19.80 26.73 9.01
C THR A 34 -21.23 26.61 8.50
N LEU A 35 -21.43 26.35 7.20
CA LEU A 35 -22.75 26.18 6.58
C LEU A 35 -23.26 24.73 6.60
N THR A 36 -22.35 23.75 6.61
CA THR A 36 -22.71 22.31 6.51
C THR A 36 -22.30 21.48 7.73
N GLY A 37 -21.45 22.02 8.60
CA GLY A 37 -20.87 21.28 9.74
C GLY A 37 -19.83 20.23 9.33
N ASN A 38 -19.53 20.10 8.04
CA ASN A 38 -18.59 19.11 7.52
C ASN A 38 -17.16 19.63 7.54
N LEU A 39 -16.21 18.74 7.82
CA LEU A 39 -14.79 19.02 7.69
C LEU A 39 -14.42 19.20 6.21
N THR A 40 -13.68 20.25 5.92
CA THR A 40 -13.12 20.55 4.59
C THR A 40 -11.62 20.75 4.71
N ALA A 41 -10.87 20.29 3.72
CA ALA A 41 -9.44 20.58 3.63
C ALA A 41 -9.26 21.84 2.79
N VAL A 42 -8.45 22.77 3.29
CA VAL A 42 -8.15 24.04 2.62
C VAL A 42 -6.64 24.10 2.36
N ASP A 43 -6.26 24.56 1.17
CA ASP A 43 -4.87 24.79 0.84
C ASP A 43 -4.30 25.96 1.66
N PRO A 44 -3.16 25.81 2.34
CA PRO A 44 -2.63 26.84 3.24
C PRO A 44 -2.12 28.07 2.48
N THR A 45 -1.75 27.92 1.21
CA THR A 45 -1.20 28.98 0.37
C THR A 45 -2.30 29.73 -0.38
N THR A 46 -3.18 29.00 -1.07
CA THR A 46 -4.23 29.63 -1.90
C THR A 46 -5.51 29.93 -1.13
N ARG A 47 -5.66 29.34 0.06
CA ARG A 47 -6.89 29.39 0.88
C ARG A 47 -8.14 28.87 0.18
N GLN A 48 -7.96 28.12 -0.92
CA GLN A 48 -9.05 27.48 -1.64
C GLN A 48 -9.34 26.10 -1.06
N ALA A 49 -10.60 25.69 -1.13
CA ALA A 49 -11.01 24.35 -0.71
C ALA A 49 -10.38 23.30 -1.65
N ILE A 50 -9.77 22.27 -1.07
CA ILE A 50 -9.25 21.11 -1.78
C ILE A 50 -10.43 20.14 -1.97
N PRO A 51 -10.84 19.86 -3.21
CA PRO A 51 -11.92 18.92 -3.48
C PRO A 51 -11.66 17.54 -2.84
N GLN A 52 -12.65 17.04 -2.08
CA GLN A 52 -12.55 15.79 -1.33
C GLN A 52 -13.46 14.70 -1.93
N GLY A 53 -12.93 13.48 -2.00
CA GLY A 53 -13.63 12.28 -2.45
C GLY A 53 -13.48 11.13 -1.44
N PRO A 54 -14.24 10.03 -1.62
CA PRO A 54 -14.09 8.85 -0.78
C PRO A 54 -12.74 8.18 -1.05
N ALA A 55 -12.01 7.84 0.01
CA ALA A 55 -10.82 7.01 -0.11
C ALA A 55 -11.24 5.57 -0.38
N THR A 56 -10.82 5.00 -1.52
CA THR A 56 -11.01 3.59 -1.85
C THR A 56 -9.68 2.93 -2.18
N ASP A 57 -9.49 1.70 -1.74
CA ASP A 57 -8.40 0.80 -2.14
C ASP A 57 -8.84 -0.23 -3.19
N GLY A 58 -10.06 -0.12 -3.72
CA GLY A 58 -10.67 -1.11 -4.61
C GLY A 58 -11.10 -2.40 -3.93
N SER A 59 -11.08 -2.47 -2.60
CA SER A 59 -11.50 -3.65 -1.84
C SER A 59 -13.01 -3.72 -1.59
N GLY A 60 -13.81 -2.81 -2.15
CA GLY A 60 -15.26 -2.82 -2.02
C GLY A 60 -15.77 -2.39 -0.64
N ASN A 61 -17.03 -2.72 -0.36
CA ASN A 61 -17.67 -2.48 0.93
C ASN A 61 -18.45 -3.71 1.40
N GLY A 62 -18.12 -4.21 2.59
CA GLY A 62 -18.71 -5.41 3.15
C GLY A 62 -18.33 -6.66 2.36
N PHE A 63 -19.31 -7.31 1.74
CA PHE A 63 -19.14 -8.51 0.94
C PHE A 63 -19.69 -8.31 -0.48
N ASP A 64 -19.51 -7.11 -1.03
CA ASP A 64 -19.77 -6.89 -2.44
C ASP A 64 -18.73 -7.61 -3.32
N VAL A 65 -18.95 -7.54 -4.64
CA VAL A 65 -18.14 -8.29 -5.61
C VAL A 65 -16.64 -7.97 -5.51
N PRO A 66 -16.19 -6.70 -5.45
CA PRO A 66 -14.77 -6.38 -5.27
C PRO A 66 -14.19 -6.95 -3.96
N ALA A 67 -14.92 -6.88 -2.84
CA ALA A 67 -14.47 -7.42 -1.56
C ALA A 67 -14.24 -8.93 -1.61
N ILE A 68 -15.17 -9.66 -2.21
CA ILE A 68 -15.04 -11.12 -2.38
C ILE A 68 -13.84 -11.46 -3.27
N ILE A 69 -13.65 -10.73 -4.37
CA ILE A 69 -12.51 -10.94 -5.27
C ILE A 69 -11.19 -10.72 -4.51
N TRP A 70 -11.07 -9.64 -3.74
CA TRP A 70 -9.85 -9.33 -3.00
C TRP A 70 -9.54 -10.35 -1.90
N MET A 71 -10.58 -10.83 -1.22
CA MET A 71 -10.49 -11.91 -0.23
C MET A 71 -10.03 -13.21 -0.87
N VAL A 72 -10.68 -13.64 -1.96
CA VAL A 72 -10.32 -14.87 -2.68
C VAL A 72 -8.90 -14.77 -3.22
N PHE A 73 -8.52 -13.64 -3.82
CA PHE A 73 -7.15 -13.40 -4.29
C PHE A 73 -6.13 -13.56 -3.16
N SER A 74 -6.38 -12.91 -2.02
CA SER A 74 -5.48 -12.97 -0.85
C SER A 74 -5.30 -14.40 -0.34
N LEU A 75 -6.37 -15.20 -0.27
CA LEU A 75 -6.31 -16.60 0.16
C LEU A 75 -5.65 -17.50 -0.88
N VAL A 76 -6.02 -17.37 -2.17
CA VAL A 76 -5.51 -18.19 -3.27
C VAL A 76 -4.01 -18.00 -3.49
N VAL A 77 -3.48 -16.79 -3.28
CA VAL A 77 -2.03 -16.54 -3.37
C VAL A 77 -1.34 -16.83 -2.02
N GLY A 78 -2.00 -16.47 -0.91
CA GLY A 78 -1.45 -16.62 0.43
C GLY A 78 -1.22 -18.07 0.86
N PHE A 79 -2.20 -18.96 0.65
CA PHE A 79 -2.09 -20.36 1.06
C PHE A 79 -0.93 -21.10 0.38
N PRO A 80 -0.76 -21.04 -0.96
CA PRO A 80 0.37 -21.72 -1.59
C PRO A 80 1.73 -21.22 -1.10
N LEU A 81 1.89 -19.90 -0.91
CA LEU A 81 3.11 -19.33 -0.36
C LEU A 81 3.36 -19.77 1.08
N ALA A 82 2.33 -19.76 1.93
CA ALA A 82 2.44 -20.13 3.34
C ALA A 82 2.69 -21.64 3.56
N LEU A 83 2.20 -22.50 2.67
CA LEU A 83 2.20 -23.95 2.85
C LEU A 83 3.25 -24.69 2.00
N PHE A 84 3.35 -24.37 0.71
CA PHE A 84 4.21 -25.10 -0.22
C PHE A 84 5.58 -24.45 -0.41
N GLY A 85 5.72 -23.16 -0.08
CA GLY A 85 6.98 -22.43 -0.11
C GLY A 85 7.69 -22.54 -1.46
N ILE A 86 8.91 -23.08 -1.45
CA ILE A 86 9.78 -23.20 -2.64
C ILE A 86 9.51 -24.43 -3.53
N ARG A 87 8.60 -25.33 -3.15
CA ARG A 87 8.37 -26.61 -3.88
C ARG A 87 7.80 -26.42 -5.29
N GLY A 88 7.20 -25.26 -5.56
CA GLY A 88 6.72 -24.86 -6.88
C GLY A 88 7.44 -23.60 -7.35
N TRP A 89 8.77 -23.67 -7.56
CA TRP A 89 9.61 -22.49 -7.74
C TRP A 89 9.08 -21.49 -8.78
N ARG A 90 8.51 -21.96 -9.91
CA ARG A 90 7.91 -21.09 -10.95
C ARG A 90 6.72 -20.28 -10.43
N LEU A 91 5.87 -20.92 -9.63
CA LEU A 91 4.73 -20.26 -9.00
C LEU A 91 5.22 -19.25 -7.96
N THR A 92 6.21 -19.63 -7.15
CA THR A 92 6.79 -18.78 -6.12
C THR A 92 7.45 -17.52 -6.71
N THR A 93 8.28 -17.67 -7.76
CA THR A 93 8.91 -16.53 -8.43
C THR A 93 7.92 -15.71 -9.24
N GLY A 94 6.94 -16.38 -9.88
CA GLY A 94 5.79 -15.74 -10.51
C GLY A 94 5.06 -14.82 -9.53
N PHE A 95 4.59 -15.36 -8.41
CA PHE A 95 3.92 -14.58 -7.37
C PHE A 95 4.79 -13.46 -6.81
N GLY A 96 6.11 -13.63 -6.72
CA GLY A 96 7.03 -12.56 -6.36
C GLY A 96 6.90 -11.32 -7.25
N ILE A 97 7.04 -11.49 -8.57
CA ILE A 97 6.88 -10.37 -9.53
C ILE A 97 5.42 -9.88 -9.56
N GLY A 98 4.47 -10.82 -9.62
CA GLY A 98 3.04 -10.51 -9.67
C GLY A 98 2.59 -9.65 -8.50
N LEU A 99 2.95 -10.02 -7.26
CA LEU A 99 2.61 -9.25 -6.06
C LEU A 99 3.31 -7.88 -6.04
N ALA A 100 4.57 -7.80 -6.46
CA ALA A 100 5.27 -6.51 -6.55
C ALA A 100 4.58 -5.58 -7.56
N ALA A 101 4.18 -6.09 -8.72
CA ALA A 101 3.43 -5.33 -9.73
C ALA A 101 2.02 -4.93 -9.24
N ALA A 102 1.34 -5.83 -8.53
CA ALA A 102 0.04 -5.58 -7.93
C ALA A 102 0.12 -4.46 -6.89
N VAL A 103 1.07 -4.53 -5.94
CA VAL A 103 1.25 -3.51 -4.91
C VAL A 103 1.66 -2.18 -5.52
N ALA A 104 2.56 -2.16 -6.51
CA ALA A 104 2.99 -0.94 -7.16
C ALA A 104 1.86 -0.26 -7.95
N SER A 105 1.09 -1.03 -8.72
CA SER A 105 -0.07 -0.51 -9.47
C SER A 105 -1.17 -0.03 -8.51
N TRP A 106 -1.53 -0.83 -7.50
CA TRP A 106 -2.48 -0.45 -6.46
C TRP A 106 -2.09 0.84 -5.76
N ALA A 107 -0.85 0.94 -5.28
CA ALA A 107 -0.34 2.14 -4.63
C ALA A 107 -0.35 3.35 -5.57
N SER A 108 -0.10 3.16 -6.87
CA SER A 108 -0.23 4.23 -7.86
C SER A 108 -1.67 4.72 -7.99
N PHE A 109 -2.66 3.83 -8.09
CA PHE A 109 -4.07 4.20 -8.26
C PHE A 109 -4.67 4.92 -7.05
N ILE A 110 -4.45 4.41 -5.84
CA ILE A 110 -4.99 5.09 -4.64
C ILE A 110 -4.41 6.52 -4.49
N ASN A 111 -3.19 6.75 -4.99
CA ASN A 111 -2.52 8.05 -4.95
C ASN A 111 -2.82 8.98 -6.12
N THR A 112 -3.49 8.49 -7.18
CA THR A 112 -3.76 9.27 -8.41
C THR A 112 -5.25 9.39 -8.74
N THR A 113 -6.12 8.71 -8.00
CA THR A 113 -7.57 8.79 -8.14
C THR A 113 -8.09 10.20 -7.83
N GLY A 114 -8.95 10.72 -8.70
CA GLY A 114 -9.56 12.03 -8.50
C GLY A 114 -10.73 11.99 -7.50
N VAL A 115 -11.31 13.17 -7.26
CA VAL A 115 -12.45 13.41 -6.37
C VAL A 115 -13.66 12.53 -6.67
N THR A 116 -13.92 12.31 -7.97
CA THR A 116 -15.04 11.47 -8.42
C THR A 116 -14.83 9.99 -8.11
N GLY A 117 -13.60 9.60 -7.75
CA GLY A 117 -13.20 8.22 -7.57
C GLY A 117 -13.17 7.44 -8.89
N ILE A 118 -12.83 6.17 -8.77
CA ILE A 118 -12.95 5.16 -9.81
C ILE A 118 -13.74 4.00 -9.19
N PRO A 119 -14.64 3.33 -9.92
CA PRO A 119 -15.34 2.16 -9.39
C PRO A 119 -14.36 1.07 -8.92
N ASP A 120 -14.59 0.54 -7.72
CA ASP A 120 -13.69 -0.46 -7.09
C ASP A 120 -13.45 -1.69 -7.98
N ILE A 121 -14.49 -2.12 -8.70
CA ILE A 121 -14.38 -3.24 -9.65
C ILE A 121 -13.36 -2.97 -10.76
N PHE A 122 -13.19 -1.72 -11.20
CA PHE A 122 -12.20 -1.37 -12.21
C PHE A 122 -10.79 -1.40 -11.59
N LEU A 123 -10.62 -0.82 -10.41
CA LEU A 123 -9.33 -0.80 -9.71
C LEU A 123 -8.82 -2.22 -9.47
N ILE A 124 -9.67 -3.10 -8.92
CA ILE A 124 -9.29 -4.49 -8.64
C ILE A 124 -8.92 -5.27 -9.91
N LEU A 125 -9.65 -5.09 -11.01
CA LEU A 125 -9.34 -5.77 -12.28
C LEU A 125 -8.00 -5.32 -12.86
N VAL A 126 -7.66 -4.04 -12.76
CA VAL A 126 -6.37 -3.54 -13.21
C VAL A 126 -5.24 -4.11 -12.34
N VAL A 127 -5.38 -4.07 -11.01
CA VAL A 127 -4.39 -4.64 -10.09
C VAL A 127 -4.19 -6.14 -10.33
N LEU A 128 -5.26 -6.90 -10.55
CA LEU A 128 -5.19 -8.31 -10.91
C LEU A 128 -4.57 -8.52 -12.29
N GLY A 129 -4.81 -7.63 -13.26
CA GLY A 129 -4.13 -7.65 -14.55
C GLY A 129 -2.61 -7.56 -14.40
N PHE A 130 -2.12 -6.57 -13.63
CA PHE A 130 -0.70 -6.44 -13.30
C PHE A 130 -0.16 -7.67 -12.56
N PHE A 131 -0.93 -8.22 -11.63
CA PHE A 131 -0.55 -9.46 -10.94
C PHE A 131 -0.37 -10.63 -11.91
N ILE A 132 -1.34 -10.88 -12.78
CA ILE A 132 -1.33 -12.00 -13.73
C ILE A 132 -0.17 -11.83 -14.71
N THR A 133 -0.02 -10.65 -15.32
CA THR A 133 1.08 -10.36 -16.25
C THR A 133 2.43 -10.53 -15.56
N GLY A 134 2.62 -9.96 -14.37
CA GLY A 134 3.86 -10.12 -13.59
C GLY A 134 4.13 -11.58 -13.22
N THR A 135 3.08 -12.34 -12.85
CA THR A 135 3.19 -13.77 -12.54
C THR A 135 3.64 -14.57 -13.76
N ILE A 136 3.05 -14.34 -14.93
CA ILE A 136 3.45 -14.98 -16.19
C ILE A 136 4.94 -14.71 -16.46
N PHE A 137 5.39 -13.45 -16.36
CA PHE A 137 6.80 -13.11 -16.53
C PHE A 137 7.72 -13.83 -15.52
N GLY A 138 7.33 -13.88 -14.25
CA GLY A 138 8.11 -14.53 -13.19
C GLY A 138 8.12 -16.06 -13.24
N CYS A 139 7.22 -16.69 -14.00
CA CYS A 139 7.24 -18.13 -14.23
C CYS A 139 8.31 -18.57 -15.26
N PHE A 140 8.82 -17.65 -16.08
CA PHE A 140 9.89 -17.92 -17.04
C PHE A 140 11.27 -17.75 -16.39
N GLU A 141 12.28 -18.44 -16.94
CA GLU A 141 13.64 -18.39 -16.38
C GLU A 141 14.25 -16.98 -16.42
N ILE A 142 13.88 -16.17 -17.42
CA ILE A 142 14.34 -14.79 -17.51
C ILE A 142 13.87 -13.94 -16.33
N GLY A 143 12.71 -14.26 -15.76
CA GLY A 143 12.12 -13.58 -14.60
C GLY A 143 12.49 -14.21 -13.27
N ARG A 144 13.19 -15.36 -13.24
CA ARG A 144 13.41 -16.12 -12.00
C ARG A 144 14.11 -15.30 -10.91
N ILE A 145 15.23 -14.66 -11.25
CA ILE A 145 16.01 -13.87 -10.28
C ILE A 145 15.21 -12.65 -9.81
N ALA A 146 14.58 -11.93 -10.74
CA ALA A 146 13.72 -10.80 -10.40
C ALA A 146 12.58 -11.23 -9.46
N GLY A 147 11.92 -12.37 -9.74
CA GLY A 147 10.85 -12.90 -8.90
C GLY A 147 11.31 -13.30 -7.50
N MET A 148 12.49 -13.90 -7.37
CA MET A 148 13.09 -14.18 -6.06
C MET A 148 13.34 -12.90 -5.27
N VAL A 149 13.92 -11.87 -5.89
CA VAL A 149 14.21 -10.57 -5.25
C VAL A 149 12.91 -9.86 -4.86
N CYS A 150 11.95 -9.76 -5.78
CA CYS A 150 10.64 -9.17 -5.52
C CYS A 150 9.91 -9.87 -4.37
N LEU A 151 9.93 -11.21 -4.33
CA LEU A 151 9.34 -11.96 -3.22
C LEU A 151 10.05 -11.66 -1.90
N GLY A 152 11.38 -11.60 -1.88
CA GLY A 152 12.15 -11.18 -0.71
C GLY A 152 11.76 -9.81 -0.19
N MET A 153 11.61 -8.85 -1.10
CA MET A 153 11.13 -7.51 -0.78
C MET A 153 9.73 -7.53 -0.20
N MET A 154 8.80 -8.26 -0.81
CA MET A 154 7.43 -8.42 -0.30
C MET A 154 7.40 -9.10 1.07
N GLY A 155 8.28 -10.08 1.31
CA GLY A 155 8.43 -10.74 2.60
C GLY A 155 8.83 -9.75 3.69
N GLY A 156 9.91 -8.99 3.45
CA GLY A 156 10.39 -7.95 4.35
C GLY A 156 9.37 -6.82 4.58
N MET A 157 8.76 -6.30 3.51
CA MET A 157 7.72 -5.28 3.61
C MET A 157 6.52 -5.77 4.40
N SER A 158 6.09 -7.02 4.20
CA SER A 158 4.94 -7.58 4.93
C SER A 158 5.18 -7.67 6.43
N LEU A 159 6.44 -7.86 6.86
CA LEU A 159 6.82 -7.80 8.28
C LEU A 159 6.69 -6.37 8.82
N GLY A 160 7.28 -5.40 8.10
CA GLY A 160 7.18 -3.98 8.47
C GLY A 160 5.74 -3.50 8.57
N VAL A 161 4.91 -3.84 7.58
CA VAL A 161 3.47 -3.50 7.58
C VAL A 161 2.79 -4.10 8.81
N ARG A 162 2.98 -5.40 9.09
CA ARG A 162 2.38 -6.03 10.28
C ARG A 162 2.77 -5.34 11.59
N ILE A 163 4.04 -4.96 11.74
CA ILE A 163 4.51 -4.22 12.91
C ILE A 163 3.78 -2.87 13.01
N THR A 164 3.69 -2.11 11.91
CA THR A 164 2.99 -0.81 11.93
C THR A 164 1.50 -0.94 12.20
N LEU A 165 0.85 -2.01 11.72
CA LEU A 165 -0.59 -2.19 11.84
C LEU A 165 -1.03 -2.83 13.17
N LEU A 166 -0.09 -3.36 13.98
CA LEU A 166 -0.39 -4.20 15.14
C LEU A 166 -1.19 -3.48 16.23
N ARG A 167 -1.00 -2.16 16.38
CA ARG A 167 -1.67 -1.35 17.40
C ARG A 167 -1.90 0.05 16.85
N GLU A 168 -2.97 0.66 17.33
CA GLU A 168 -3.15 2.10 17.20
C GLU A 168 -1.91 2.85 17.72
N GLY A 169 -1.48 3.88 17.00
CA GLY A 169 -0.29 4.68 17.32
C GLY A 169 1.05 4.08 16.91
N LEU A 170 1.11 2.80 16.47
CA LEU A 170 2.33 2.23 15.86
C LEU A 170 2.51 2.67 14.41
N ILE A 171 1.41 2.86 13.68
CA ILE A 171 1.46 3.77 12.56
C ILE A 171 1.63 5.12 13.20
N PHE A 172 2.86 5.63 13.19
CA PHE A 172 3.16 6.96 13.70
C PHE A 172 2.58 8.01 12.72
N GLY A 173 1.30 7.92 12.35
CA GLY A 173 0.62 8.89 11.52
C GLY A 173 0.46 10.17 12.33
N VAL A 174 0.84 11.31 11.73
CA VAL A 174 0.39 12.68 12.06
C VAL A 174 -0.05 12.85 13.52
N GLY A 175 0.78 12.44 14.48
CA GLY A 175 0.47 12.57 15.89
C GLY A 175 0.59 14.04 16.22
N GLU A 176 -0.50 14.62 16.74
CA GLU A 176 -0.73 15.90 17.45
C GLU A 176 0.05 17.17 17.06
N ASP A 177 1.31 17.05 16.63
CA ASP A 177 2.26 18.10 16.31
C ASP A 177 2.27 18.49 14.82
N GLY A 178 1.49 17.83 13.96
CA GLY A 178 1.41 18.11 12.52
C GLY A 178 2.68 17.81 11.71
N ASN A 179 3.76 17.33 12.34
CA ASN A 179 5.10 17.27 11.73
C ASN A 179 5.36 16.10 10.78
N GLY A 180 4.42 15.17 10.59
CA GLY A 180 4.54 14.07 9.60
C GLY A 180 5.71 13.09 9.79
N ALA A 181 6.59 13.32 10.77
CA ALA A 181 7.84 12.57 10.97
C ALA A 181 7.60 11.09 11.24
N GLY A 182 6.56 10.75 11.98
CA GLY A 182 6.24 9.37 12.27
C GLY A 182 5.81 8.56 11.03
N TYR A 183 5.13 9.19 10.08
CA TYR A 183 4.75 8.52 8.85
C TYR A 183 5.99 8.12 8.05
N ILE A 184 6.97 9.02 7.98
CA ILE A 184 8.26 8.78 7.36
C ILE A 184 8.97 7.62 8.06
N LEU A 185 8.94 7.56 9.40
CA LEU A 185 9.56 6.47 10.16
C LEU A 185 8.91 5.11 9.85
N SER A 186 7.58 5.05 9.79
CA SER A 186 6.82 3.83 9.45
C SER A 186 7.24 3.31 8.07
N TRP A 187 7.31 4.22 7.09
CA TRP A 187 7.74 3.90 5.74
C TRP A 187 9.22 3.56 5.62
N ALA A 188 10.08 4.26 6.36
CA ALA A 188 11.50 3.95 6.42
C ALA A 188 11.73 2.54 6.96
N MET A 189 11.01 2.15 8.02
CA MET A 189 11.05 0.79 8.56
C MET A 189 10.58 -0.25 7.52
N ILE A 190 9.43 -0.02 6.87
CA ILE A 190 8.90 -0.93 5.84
C ILE A 190 9.88 -1.06 4.66
N ALA A 191 10.43 0.06 4.20
CA ALA A 191 11.39 0.09 3.10
C ALA A 191 12.70 -0.62 3.47
N VAL A 192 13.25 -0.36 4.65
CA VAL A 192 14.46 -1.02 5.15
C VAL A 192 14.24 -2.53 5.26
N LEU A 193 13.14 -2.98 5.88
CA LEU A 193 12.84 -4.40 5.99
C LEU A 193 12.63 -5.05 4.61
N GLY A 194 11.97 -4.35 3.69
CA GLY A 194 11.84 -4.79 2.29
C GLY A 194 13.19 -4.96 1.59
N VAL A 195 14.04 -3.94 1.63
CA VAL A 195 15.39 -4.00 1.02
C VAL A 195 16.22 -5.12 1.64
N LEU A 196 16.22 -5.25 2.97
CA LEU A 196 16.93 -6.34 3.66
C LEU A 196 16.39 -7.71 3.25
N GLY A 197 15.08 -7.87 3.10
CA GLY A 197 14.47 -9.11 2.61
C GLY A 197 14.89 -9.46 1.17
N GLY A 198 14.95 -8.47 0.28
CA GLY A 198 15.46 -8.65 -1.08
C GLY A 198 16.95 -9.02 -1.10
N LEU A 199 17.78 -8.30 -0.36
CA LEU A 199 19.22 -8.54 -0.25
C LEU A 199 19.51 -9.92 0.34
N TRP A 200 18.76 -10.35 1.36
CA TRP A 200 18.93 -11.66 1.99
C TRP A 200 18.88 -12.80 0.94
N ILE A 201 17.98 -12.70 -0.04
CA ILE A 201 17.84 -13.71 -1.09
C ILE A 201 18.96 -13.64 -2.14
N THR A 202 19.52 -12.45 -2.41
CA THR A 202 20.62 -12.31 -3.39
C THR A 202 21.94 -12.91 -2.95
N LEU A 203 22.13 -13.11 -1.65
CA LEU A 203 23.34 -13.72 -1.10
C LEU A 203 23.24 -15.24 -1.23
N ALA A 204 24.09 -15.85 -2.08
CA ALA A 204 24.03 -17.29 -2.41
C ALA A 204 23.98 -18.21 -1.17
N LYS A 205 24.71 -17.86 -0.10
CA LYS A 205 24.71 -18.63 1.16
C LYS A 205 23.35 -18.63 1.88
N PHE A 206 22.54 -17.61 1.65
CA PHE A 206 21.29 -17.37 2.33
C PHE A 206 20.06 -17.41 1.42
N GLN A 207 20.23 -17.62 0.12
CA GLN A 207 19.16 -17.61 -0.86
C GLN A 207 18.01 -18.56 -0.47
N ARG A 208 18.32 -19.78 0.00
CA ARG A 208 17.31 -20.76 0.41
C ARG A 208 16.53 -20.28 1.64
N SER A 209 17.21 -19.87 2.71
CA SER A 209 16.53 -19.41 3.93
C SER A 209 15.75 -18.12 3.68
N GLY A 210 16.30 -17.18 2.91
CA GLY A 210 15.61 -15.97 2.50
C GLY A 210 14.33 -16.26 1.72
N MET A 211 14.36 -17.21 0.77
CA MET A 211 13.17 -17.62 0.02
C MET A 211 12.11 -18.26 0.93
N LEU A 212 12.50 -19.15 1.84
CA LEU A 212 11.58 -19.78 2.80
C LEU A 212 10.95 -18.74 3.73
N PHE A 213 11.75 -17.79 4.23
CA PHE A 213 11.26 -16.67 5.04
C PHE A 213 10.27 -15.82 4.25
N ALA A 214 10.61 -15.43 3.02
CA ALA A 214 9.77 -14.58 2.20
C ALA A 214 8.43 -15.25 1.86
N CYS A 215 8.43 -16.55 1.52
CA CYS A 215 7.20 -17.32 1.31
C CYS A 215 6.33 -17.36 2.57
N ALA A 216 6.92 -17.69 3.73
CA ALA A 216 6.20 -17.75 4.99
C ALA A 216 5.65 -16.38 5.40
N ALA A 217 6.45 -15.33 5.26
CA ALA A 217 6.07 -13.96 5.56
C ALA A 217 4.94 -13.50 4.64
N THR A 218 5.15 -13.42 3.33
CA THR A 218 4.14 -12.94 2.39
C THR A 218 2.87 -13.79 2.41
N GLY A 219 3.01 -15.12 2.48
CA GLY A 219 1.88 -16.03 2.51
C GLY A 219 1.00 -15.85 3.74
N THR A 220 1.59 -15.83 4.95
CA THR A 220 0.83 -15.61 6.19
C THR A 220 0.21 -14.23 6.27
N PHE A 221 0.86 -13.21 5.70
CA PHE A 221 0.29 -11.87 5.59
C PHE A 221 -0.98 -11.85 4.73
N LEU A 222 -0.93 -12.46 3.54
CA LEU A 222 -2.08 -12.51 2.64
C LEU A 222 -3.22 -13.37 3.19
N VAL A 223 -2.90 -14.50 3.84
CA VAL A 223 -3.92 -15.31 4.53
C VAL A 223 -4.57 -14.50 5.66
N ALA A 224 -3.77 -13.81 6.48
CA ALA A 224 -4.28 -12.95 7.54
C ALA A 224 -5.14 -11.81 7.00
N LEU A 225 -4.73 -11.17 5.90
CA LEU A 225 -5.51 -10.14 5.22
C LEU A 225 -6.86 -10.68 4.72
N GLY A 226 -6.87 -11.86 4.09
CA GLY A 226 -8.12 -12.50 3.63
C GLY A 226 -9.07 -12.87 4.78
N ILE A 227 -8.53 -13.40 5.88
CA ILE A 227 -9.32 -13.69 7.10
C ILE A 227 -9.84 -12.40 7.72
N ASP A 228 -9.01 -11.38 7.85
CA ASP A 228 -9.41 -10.10 8.43
C ASP A 228 -10.48 -9.40 7.59
N LEU A 229 -10.38 -9.43 6.25
CA LEU A 229 -11.46 -8.98 5.36
C LEU A 229 -12.75 -9.78 5.55
N SER A 230 -12.66 -11.06 5.90
CA SER A 230 -13.84 -11.90 6.15
C SER A 230 -14.53 -11.54 7.47
N VAL A 231 -13.77 -11.10 8.47
CA VAL A 231 -14.27 -10.87 9.84
C VAL A 231 -14.57 -9.39 10.10
N ASN A 232 -13.58 -8.53 9.82
CA ASN A 232 -13.62 -7.10 10.07
C ASN A 232 -13.94 -6.28 8.80
N LYS A 233 -14.17 -6.94 7.65
CA LYS A 233 -14.43 -6.27 6.36
C LYS A 233 -13.30 -5.26 6.08
N GLN A 234 -13.62 -4.10 5.53
CA GLN A 234 -12.65 -3.05 5.21
C GLN A 234 -12.21 -2.22 6.43
N SER A 235 -12.69 -2.51 7.64
CA SER A 235 -12.35 -1.73 8.84
C SER A 235 -11.04 -2.15 9.53
N GLY A 236 -10.53 -3.35 9.23
CA GLY A 236 -9.30 -3.89 9.81
C GLY A 236 -8.05 -3.57 8.98
N MET A 237 -7.32 -4.61 8.58
CA MET A 237 -6.04 -4.52 7.85
C MET A 237 -6.15 -3.70 6.56
N SER A 238 -7.24 -3.81 5.80
CA SER A 238 -7.45 -3.00 4.58
C SER A 238 -7.48 -1.50 4.91
N ARG A 239 -8.19 -1.08 5.96
CA ARG A 239 -8.13 0.33 6.43
C ARG A 239 -6.73 0.73 6.83
N GLY A 240 -6.00 -0.15 7.52
CA GLY A 240 -4.61 0.09 7.89
C GLY A 240 -3.70 0.30 6.67
N LEU A 241 -3.91 -0.48 5.61
CA LEU A 241 -3.19 -0.34 4.34
C LEU A 241 -3.54 0.98 3.63
N ILE A 242 -4.81 1.37 3.56
CA ILE A 242 -5.20 2.70 3.04
C ILE A 242 -4.50 3.79 3.84
N PHE A 243 -4.64 3.74 5.17
CA PHE A 243 -4.07 4.76 6.06
C PHE A 243 -2.55 4.85 5.92
N LEU A 244 -1.87 3.75 5.60
CA LEU A 244 -0.42 3.71 5.39
C LEU A 244 0.00 4.14 3.97
N PHE A 245 -0.72 3.75 2.91
CA PHE A 245 -0.27 3.96 1.53
C PHE A 245 -0.93 5.16 0.83
N ASP A 246 -2.07 5.64 1.29
CA ASP A 246 -2.80 6.75 0.66
C ASP A 246 -2.20 8.10 1.05
N ARG A 247 -1.51 8.73 0.10
CA ARG A 247 -0.97 10.11 0.15
C ARG A 247 -1.74 11.10 -0.73
N ASN A 248 -2.87 10.72 -1.30
CA ASN A 248 -3.71 11.56 -2.14
C ASN A 248 -4.29 12.77 -1.36
N LYS A 249 -4.24 13.98 -1.92
CA LYS A 249 -4.80 15.20 -1.30
C LYS A 249 -6.34 15.21 -1.31
N SER A 250 -6.96 14.50 -2.26
CA SER A 250 -8.41 14.40 -2.35
C SER A 250 -9.03 13.45 -1.32
N HIS A 251 -8.23 12.67 -0.59
CA HIS A 251 -8.70 11.70 0.40
C HIS A 251 -8.39 12.13 1.85
N ILE A 252 -7.84 13.33 2.06
CA ILE A 252 -7.36 13.80 3.37
C ILE A 252 -8.45 13.72 4.44
N VAL A 253 -9.64 14.24 4.13
CA VAL A 253 -10.74 14.28 5.10
C VAL A 253 -11.19 12.87 5.47
N ASP A 254 -11.29 11.96 4.50
CA ASP A 254 -11.68 10.57 4.78
C ASP A 254 -10.62 9.82 5.62
N VAL A 255 -9.35 9.97 5.24
CA VAL A 255 -8.22 9.32 5.91
C VAL A 255 -8.11 9.76 7.37
N ILE A 256 -8.26 11.06 7.64
CA ILE A 256 -8.17 11.62 8.99
C ILE A 256 -9.42 11.30 9.81
N THR A 257 -10.62 11.47 9.24
CA THR A 257 -11.87 11.35 10.00
C THR A 257 -12.14 9.91 10.45
N LYS A 258 -11.85 8.92 9.59
CA LYS A 258 -12.07 7.52 9.96
C LYS A 258 -10.84 6.86 10.58
N SER A 259 -9.66 7.49 10.45
CA SER A 259 -8.38 7.06 11.06
C SER A 259 -8.11 5.55 10.91
N TYR A 260 -7.19 4.97 11.69
CA TYR A 260 -7.01 3.53 11.79
C TYR A 260 -7.01 3.12 13.26
N HIS A 261 -8.09 2.45 13.66
CA HIS A 261 -8.29 1.93 15.01
C HIS A 261 -8.52 0.41 14.91
N PRO A 262 -7.45 -0.41 14.92
CA PRO A 262 -7.59 -1.85 14.71
C PRO A 262 -8.44 -2.48 15.82
N SER A 263 -9.47 -3.22 15.43
CA SER A 263 -10.26 -4.02 16.35
C SER A 263 -9.38 -5.04 17.07
N ILE A 264 -9.77 -5.49 18.27
CA ILE A 264 -9.05 -6.54 19.01
C ILE A 264 -8.88 -7.79 18.13
N GLN A 265 -9.87 -8.09 17.28
CA GLN A 265 -9.82 -9.21 16.35
C GLN A 265 -8.71 -9.03 15.30
N THR A 266 -8.61 -7.83 14.69
CA THR A 266 -7.51 -7.50 13.76
C THR A 266 -6.15 -7.62 14.43
N GLN A 267 -6.00 -7.14 15.67
CA GLN A 267 -4.74 -7.24 16.42
C GLN A 267 -4.36 -8.70 16.70
N VAL A 268 -5.34 -9.54 17.08
CA VAL A 268 -5.13 -10.99 17.27
C VAL A 268 -4.74 -11.67 15.96
N ILE A 269 -5.42 -11.36 14.85
CA ILE A 269 -5.09 -11.91 13.52
C ILE A 269 -3.66 -11.52 13.12
N LEU A 270 -3.27 -10.26 13.30
CA LEU A 270 -1.91 -9.79 13.04
C LEU A 270 -0.87 -10.50 13.92
N GLY A 271 -1.13 -10.61 15.22
CA GLY A 271 -0.25 -11.32 16.16
C GLY A 271 -0.08 -12.80 15.81
N ILE A 272 -1.18 -13.50 15.51
CA ILE A 272 -1.16 -14.90 15.06
C ILE A 272 -0.38 -15.01 13.74
N SER A 273 -0.60 -14.09 12.78
CA SER A 273 0.12 -14.12 11.50
C SER A 273 1.63 -13.99 11.65
N LEU A 274 2.11 -13.19 12.62
CA LEU A 274 3.53 -13.05 12.94
C LEU A 274 4.08 -14.32 13.60
N GLY A 275 3.34 -14.92 14.53
CA GLY A 275 3.71 -16.20 15.14
C GLY A 275 3.78 -17.33 14.12
N LEU A 276 2.77 -17.44 13.25
CA LEU A 276 2.72 -18.44 12.17
C LEU A 276 3.85 -18.26 11.17
N MET A 277 4.21 -17.02 10.82
CA MET A 277 5.38 -16.74 9.97
C MET A 277 6.64 -17.37 10.57
N TYR A 278 6.90 -17.12 11.85
CA TYR A 278 8.10 -17.62 12.53
C TYR A 278 8.11 -19.16 12.63
N VAL A 279 6.99 -19.76 13.07
CA VAL A 279 6.85 -21.22 13.17
C VAL A 279 7.01 -21.86 11.80
N ARG A 280 6.42 -21.30 10.74
CA ARG A 280 6.54 -21.83 9.39
C ARG A 280 7.96 -21.73 8.86
N PHE A 281 8.61 -20.59 9.04
CA PHE A 281 10.01 -20.43 8.66
C PHE A 281 10.92 -21.48 9.32
N LEU A 282 10.80 -21.68 10.64
CA LEU A 282 11.56 -22.71 11.36
C LEU A 282 11.24 -24.13 10.87
N SER A 283 9.96 -24.46 10.70
CA SER A 283 9.55 -25.79 10.23
C SER A 283 10.07 -26.10 8.83
N LEU A 284 10.19 -25.08 7.98
CA LEU A 284 10.70 -25.21 6.62
C LEU A 284 12.23 -25.33 6.59
N ILE A 285 12.94 -24.86 7.61
CA ILE A 285 14.39 -25.06 7.77
C ILE A 285 14.70 -26.46 8.30
N ILE A 286 13.96 -26.95 9.29
CA ILE A 286 14.27 -28.23 9.95
C ILE A 286 14.02 -29.44 9.03
N ASN A 287 12.98 -29.38 8.20
CA ASN A 287 12.53 -30.53 7.41
C ASN A 287 13.20 -30.67 6.03
N ASN A 288 14.28 -29.93 5.74
CA ASN A 288 14.75 -29.65 4.37
C ASN A 288 16.26 -29.39 4.32
#